data_AF-A0A9X0X2S0-F1
#
_entry.id   AF-A0A9X0X2S0-F1
#
_cell.length_a   1.000
_cell.length_b   1.000
_cell.length_c   1.000
_cell.angle_alpha   90.00
_cell.angle_beta   90.00
_cell.angle_gamma   90.00
#
_symmetry.space_group_name_H-M   'P 1'
#
loop_
_entity.id
_entity.type
_entity.pdbx_description
1 polymer ?
#
loop_
_entity_poly.entity_id
_entity_poly.type
_entity_poly.pdbx_seq_one_letter_code
_entity_poly.pdbx_strand_id
1 'polypeptide(L)'
;MKRSYRPFKGPFLDSYSIGFRLYQPGAINWRHRTIAGVSWNGEEQEAFFFSPDGLVLPLKANPWELPELIRKNAVRREFSSVYGTGYFAMSESRLASLKSRGMTDWVTYWLVDQSAGYANDPAVWQRITDEDLAVEKSATERLHHDMRLTSDLTEYLDECLAQHRDFLAVAYRRRCAEDRKILTWLKGETPPPLFAFVQEAA
;
A
#
# COMPACT_ATOMS: atom_id res chain seq x y z
N MET A 1 -36.74 -13.05 -7.53
CA MET A 1 -35.37 -12.58 -7.86
C MET A 1 -34.70 -12.08 -6.58
N LYS A 2 -33.74 -12.82 -6.02
CA LYS A 2 -32.92 -12.31 -4.91
C LYS A 2 -32.07 -11.17 -5.49
N ARG A 3 -32.28 -9.93 -5.04
CA ARG A 3 -31.37 -8.81 -5.34
C ARG A 3 -29.97 -9.27 -4.94
N SER A 4 -29.05 -9.34 -5.89
CA SER A 4 -27.63 -9.57 -5.62
C SER A 4 -27.16 -8.40 -4.75
N TYR A 5 -27.10 -8.62 -3.44
CA TYR A 5 -26.63 -7.62 -2.50
C TYR A 5 -25.14 -7.42 -2.73
N ARG A 6 -24.76 -6.31 -3.35
CA ARG A 6 -23.37 -5.84 -3.45
C ARG A 6 -23.16 -4.81 -2.34
N PRO A 7 -22.53 -5.18 -1.22
CA PRO A 7 -22.41 -4.29 -0.06
C PRO A 7 -21.56 -3.04 -0.32
N PHE A 8 -20.66 -3.10 -1.31
CA PHE A 8 -19.80 -2.00 -1.71
C PHE A 8 -19.35 -2.16 -3.16
N LYS A 9 -18.79 -1.10 -3.75
CA LYS A 9 -18.21 -1.06 -5.09
C LYS A 9 -16.71 -1.36 -5.01
N GLY A 10 -16.18 -2.12 -5.96
CA GLY A 10 -14.75 -2.45 -6.04
C GLY A 10 -14.44 -3.88 -5.56
N PRO A 11 -13.21 -4.36 -5.81
CA PRO A 11 -12.81 -5.74 -5.54
C PRO A 11 -12.60 -6.05 -4.05
N PHE A 12 -12.43 -5.03 -3.22
CA PHE A 12 -12.30 -5.16 -1.78
C PHE A 12 -12.74 -3.88 -1.07
N LEU A 13 -13.06 -3.99 0.23
CA LEU A 13 -13.37 -2.88 1.11
C LEU A 13 -12.34 -2.82 2.24
N ASP A 14 -11.71 -1.65 2.38
CA ASP A 14 -10.92 -1.27 3.54
C ASP A 14 -11.83 -0.69 4.61
N SER A 15 -12.27 -1.54 5.55
CA SER A 15 -13.18 -1.11 6.62
C SER A 15 -12.54 -0.18 7.64
N TYR A 16 -11.22 -0.07 7.65
CA TYR A 16 -10.46 0.74 8.61
C TYR A 16 -9.95 2.04 8.00
N SER A 17 -10.20 2.29 6.70
CA SER A 17 -9.76 3.49 5.98
C SER A 17 -8.25 3.74 6.08
N ILE A 18 -7.46 2.67 6.07
CA ILE A 18 -5.98 2.73 6.06
C ILE A 18 -5.46 3.31 4.74
N GLY A 19 -6.20 3.06 3.67
CA GLY A 19 -5.79 3.34 2.30
C GLY A 19 -5.02 2.18 1.69
N PHE A 20 -5.42 0.93 1.97
CA PHE A 20 -4.83 -0.23 1.29
C PHE A 20 -5.09 -0.15 -0.22
N ARG A 21 -4.05 -0.41 -1.02
CA ARG A 21 -4.13 -0.34 -2.48
C ARG A 21 -3.13 -1.27 -3.16
N LEU A 22 -3.39 -1.61 -4.42
CA LEU A 22 -2.37 -2.26 -5.25
C LEU A 22 -1.16 -1.35 -5.47
N TYR A 23 -0.03 -1.96 -5.79
CA TYR A 23 1.16 -1.21 -6.23
C TYR A 23 0.84 -0.39 -7.47
N GLN A 24 1.21 0.88 -7.47
CA GLN A 24 1.01 1.80 -8.58
C GLN A 24 2.37 2.25 -9.13
N PRO A 25 2.78 1.78 -10.33
CA PRO A 25 4.00 2.26 -10.97
C PRO A 25 3.99 3.78 -11.14
N GLY A 26 5.11 4.44 -10.81
CA GLY A 26 5.23 5.90 -10.87
C GLY A 26 4.59 6.65 -9.71
N ALA A 27 3.96 5.97 -8.76
CA ALA A 27 3.47 6.58 -7.52
C ALA A 27 4.34 6.20 -6.31
N ILE A 28 4.22 6.97 -5.23
CA ILE A 28 4.84 6.64 -3.95
C ILE A 28 4.09 5.46 -3.31
N ASN A 29 4.72 4.29 -3.25
CA ASN A 29 4.13 3.08 -2.66
C ASN A 29 4.71 2.83 -1.26
N TRP A 30 3.82 2.67 -0.27
CA TRP A 30 4.17 2.35 1.11
C TRP A 30 3.94 0.87 1.36
N ARG A 31 4.94 0.20 1.94
CA ARG A 31 5.00 -1.26 2.04
C ARG A 31 3.77 -1.82 2.76
N HIS A 32 3.46 -1.32 3.96
CA HIS A 32 2.40 -1.91 4.78
C HIS A 32 0.98 -1.54 4.33
N ARG A 33 0.83 -0.57 3.42
CA ARG A 33 -0.46 -0.23 2.78
C ARG A 33 -0.61 -0.86 1.39
N THR A 34 0.43 -1.48 0.86
CA THR A 34 0.37 -2.11 -0.45
C THR A 34 -0.21 -3.51 -0.33
N ILE A 35 -1.14 -3.86 -1.20
CA ILE A 35 -1.65 -5.21 -1.37
C ILE A 35 -0.70 -5.92 -2.34
N ALA A 36 0.12 -6.84 -1.82
CA ALA A 36 1.06 -7.61 -2.62
C ALA A 36 0.42 -8.86 -3.23
N GLY A 37 -0.64 -9.38 -2.60
CA GLY A 37 -1.34 -10.54 -3.12
C GLY A 37 -2.60 -10.89 -2.37
N VAL A 38 -3.22 -11.98 -2.80
CA VAL A 38 -4.45 -12.53 -2.21
C VAL A 38 -4.46 -14.05 -2.32
N SER A 39 -4.78 -14.73 -1.22
CA SER A 39 -5.18 -16.14 -1.24
C SER A 39 -6.69 -16.21 -1.35
N TRP A 40 -7.21 -16.93 -2.34
CA TRP A 40 -8.62 -16.89 -2.71
C TRP A 40 -9.20 -18.31 -2.81
N ASN A 41 -10.35 -18.50 -2.19
CA ASN A 41 -11.24 -19.64 -2.40
C ASN A 41 -12.49 -19.16 -3.14
N GLY A 42 -12.65 -19.58 -4.40
CA GLY A 42 -13.76 -19.17 -5.25
C GLY A 42 -15.11 -19.77 -4.85
N GLU A 43 -15.10 -20.97 -4.27
CA GLU A 43 -16.30 -21.69 -3.85
C GLU A 43 -16.86 -21.11 -2.55
N GLU A 44 -16.02 -20.93 -1.54
CA GLU A 44 -16.40 -20.36 -0.24
C GLU A 44 -16.46 -18.83 -0.25
N GLN A 45 -16.03 -18.20 -1.35
CA GLN A 45 -15.93 -16.75 -1.52
C GLN A 45 -15.06 -16.07 -0.44
N GLU A 46 -14.04 -16.77 0.04
CA GLU A 46 -13.16 -16.29 1.09
C GLU A 46 -11.81 -15.83 0.54
N ALA A 47 -11.34 -14.68 1.01
CA ALA A 47 -10.07 -14.10 0.61
C ALA A 47 -9.20 -13.70 1.82
N PHE A 48 -7.90 -13.93 1.71
CA PHE A 48 -6.88 -13.37 2.58
C PHE A 48 -5.91 -12.52 1.75
N PHE A 49 -6.10 -11.21 1.77
CA PHE A 49 -5.15 -10.26 1.17
C PHE A 49 -3.91 -10.13 2.06
N PHE A 50 -2.75 -9.89 1.47
CA PHE A 50 -1.51 -9.74 2.23
C PHE A 50 -0.61 -8.61 1.71
N SER A 51 0.16 -8.03 2.62
CA SER A 51 1.18 -7.02 2.36
C SER A 51 2.44 -7.64 1.73
N PRO A 52 3.41 -6.82 1.25
CA PRO A 52 4.69 -7.32 0.75
C PRO A 52 5.49 -8.11 1.79
N ASP A 53 5.25 -7.85 3.08
CA ASP A 53 5.88 -8.58 4.19
C ASP A 53 5.09 -9.83 4.59
N GLY A 54 4.04 -10.16 3.84
CA GLY A 54 3.19 -11.31 4.07
C GLY A 54 2.24 -11.16 5.26
N LEU A 55 1.99 -9.94 5.74
CA LEU A 55 0.99 -9.72 6.80
C LEU A 55 -0.40 -9.65 6.19
N VAL A 56 -1.35 -10.40 6.75
CA VAL A 56 -2.74 -10.40 6.29
C VAL A 56 -3.39 -9.06 6.57
N LEU A 57 -4.02 -8.52 5.52
CA LEU A 57 -4.69 -7.24 5.55
C LEU A 57 -6.17 -7.45 5.91
N PRO A 58 -6.75 -6.61 6.79
CA PRO A 58 -8.15 -6.71 7.20
C PRO A 58 -9.10 -6.13 6.14
N LEU A 59 -9.06 -6.71 4.94
CA LEU A 59 -9.87 -6.33 3.79
C LEU A 59 -11.03 -7.30 3.59
N LYS A 60 -12.20 -6.78 3.26
CA LYS A 60 -13.35 -7.61 2.85
C LYS A 60 -13.33 -7.76 1.34
N ALA A 61 -13.29 -8.99 0.82
CA ALA A 61 -13.37 -9.23 -0.61
C ALA A 61 -14.77 -8.99 -1.17
N ASN A 62 -14.82 -8.55 -2.44
CA ASN A 62 -16.02 -8.61 -3.26
C ASN A 62 -15.89 -9.79 -4.24
N PRO A 63 -16.64 -10.89 -4.04
CA PRO A 63 -16.49 -12.11 -4.85
C PRO A 63 -16.78 -11.90 -6.34
N TRP A 64 -17.48 -10.82 -6.71
CA TRP A 64 -17.88 -10.55 -8.10
C TRP A 64 -16.91 -9.66 -8.86
N GLU A 65 -16.04 -8.93 -8.15
CA GLU A 65 -15.07 -8.01 -8.77
C GLU A 65 -13.62 -8.46 -8.52
N LEU A 66 -13.37 -9.26 -7.48
CA LEU A 66 -12.05 -9.80 -7.17
C LEU A 66 -11.46 -10.68 -8.29
N PRO A 67 -12.22 -11.58 -8.96
CA PRO A 67 -11.66 -12.38 -10.06
C PRO A 67 -11.10 -11.53 -11.20
N GLU A 68 -11.76 -10.40 -11.51
CA GLU A 68 -11.31 -9.48 -12.55
C GLU A 68 -10.04 -8.71 -12.13
N LEU A 69 -9.94 -8.33 -10.85
CA LEU A 69 -8.73 -7.76 -10.28
C LEU A 69 -7.55 -8.73 -10.42
N ILE A 70 -7.74 -9.99 -10.00
CA ILE A 70 -6.73 -11.05 -10.06
C ILE A 70 -6.31 -11.28 -11.51
N ARG A 71 -7.26 -11.40 -12.43
CA ARG A 71 -6.97 -11.64 -13.85
C ARG A 71 -6.08 -10.56 -14.47
N LYS A 72 -6.27 -9.29 -14.08
CA LYS A 72 -5.51 -8.15 -14.61
C LYS A 72 -4.12 -7.98 -14.01
N ASN A 73 -3.95 -8.35 -12.73
CA ASN A 73 -2.76 -7.96 -11.95
C ASN A 73 -1.89 -9.14 -11.49
N ALA A 74 -2.38 -10.39 -11.57
CA ALA A 74 -1.62 -11.53 -11.06
C ALA A 74 -0.36 -11.80 -11.91
N VAL A 75 0.80 -11.76 -11.26
CA VAL A 75 2.11 -12.05 -11.85
C VAL A 75 2.61 -13.47 -11.52
N ARG A 76 2.13 -14.05 -10.42
CA ARG A 76 2.42 -15.44 -10.01
C ARG A 76 1.20 -16.08 -9.35
N ARG A 77 1.07 -17.39 -9.49
CA ARG A 77 -0.01 -18.19 -8.90
C ARG A 77 0.54 -19.46 -8.28
N GLU A 78 0.03 -19.81 -7.11
CA GLU A 78 0.34 -21.06 -6.39
C GLU A 78 -0.97 -21.74 -6.04
N PHE A 79 -1.12 -23.01 -6.43
CA PHE A 79 -2.31 -23.80 -6.16
C PHE A 79 -2.19 -24.51 -4.80
N SER A 80 -3.33 -24.81 -4.19
CA SER A 80 -3.41 -25.48 -2.89
C SER A 80 -2.65 -24.74 -1.78
N SER A 81 -2.68 -23.41 -1.81
CA SER A 81 -1.92 -22.57 -0.89
C SER A 81 -2.76 -21.45 -0.28
N VAL A 82 -2.48 -21.17 0.99
CA VAL A 82 -2.90 -19.94 1.69
C VAL A 82 -1.64 -19.30 2.24
N TYR A 83 -1.41 -18.06 1.86
CA TYR A 83 -0.29 -17.25 2.29
C TYR A 83 -0.75 -16.13 3.20
N GLY A 84 0.07 -15.84 4.21
CA GLY A 84 -0.09 -14.70 5.10
C GLY A 84 0.07 -15.07 6.57
N THR A 85 0.57 -14.12 7.37
CA THR A 85 0.73 -14.20 8.82
C THR A 85 0.19 -12.93 9.49
N GLY A 86 0.31 -12.84 10.82
CA GLY A 86 -0.12 -11.68 11.58
C GLY A 86 -1.52 -11.82 12.19
N TYR A 87 -2.01 -10.74 12.77
CA TYR A 87 -3.20 -10.74 13.63
C TYR A 87 -4.49 -11.15 12.91
N PHE A 88 -4.57 -10.81 11.62
CA PHE A 88 -5.76 -11.09 10.79
C PHE A 88 -5.64 -12.39 9.98
N ALA A 89 -4.55 -13.15 10.16
CA ALA A 89 -4.34 -14.36 9.41
C ALA A 89 -5.32 -15.48 9.79
N MET A 90 -5.47 -16.44 8.89
CA MET A 90 -6.17 -17.67 9.17
C MET A 90 -5.54 -18.36 10.39
N SER A 91 -6.38 -18.81 11.33
CA SER A 91 -5.89 -19.51 12.52
C SER A 91 -5.14 -20.79 12.14
N GLU A 92 -4.11 -21.14 12.92
CA GLU A 92 -3.28 -22.32 12.65
C GLU A 92 -4.10 -23.62 12.66
N SER A 93 -5.08 -23.72 13.56
CA SER A 93 -5.98 -24.89 13.62
C SER A 93 -6.80 -25.05 12.35
N ARG A 94 -7.29 -23.94 11.77
CA ARG A 94 -8.03 -23.96 10.50
C ARG A 94 -7.10 -24.27 9.35
N LEU A 95 -5.92 -23.66 9.30
CA LEU A 95 -4.92 -23.93 8.26
C LEU A 95 -4.49 -25.41 8.26
N ALA A 96 -4.26 -26.00 9.44
CA ALA A 96 -3.94 -27.43 9.57
C ALA A 96 -5.08 -28.33 9.08
N SER A 97 -6.32 -27.97 9.39
CA SER A 97 -7.51 -28.68 8.90
C SER A 97 -7.67 -28.59 7.38
N LEU A 98 -7.37 -27.44 6.77
CA LEU A 98 -7.39 -27.28 5.32
C LEU A 98 -6.28 -28.09 4.66
N LYS A 99 -5.07 -28.08 5.23
CA LYS A 99 -3.92 -28.88 4.74
C LYS A 99 -4.23 -30.37 4.73
N SER A 100 -4.88 -30.90 5.76
CA SER A 100 -5.25 -32.32 5.82
C SER A 100 -6.30 -32.72 4.77
N ARG A 101 -7.06 -31.74 4.26
CA ARG A 101 -8.05 -31.91 3.17
C ARG A 101 -7.47 -31.60 1.77
N GLY A 102 -6.20 -31.23 1.67
CA GLY A 102 -5.50 -30.98 0.40
C GLY A 102 -5.63 -29.55 -0.17
N MET A 103 -6.46 -28.70 0.42
CA MET A 103 -6.61 -27.27 0.05
C MET A 103 -6.91 -27.00 -1.43
N THR A 104 -7.51 -27.95 -2.16
CA THR A 104 -7.65 -27.90 -3.63
C THR A 104 -8.32 -26.65 -4.17
N ASP A 105 -9.19 -26.04 -3.35
CA ASP A 105 -10.02 -24.91 -3.75
C ASP A 105 -9.36 -23.56 -3.45
N TRP A 106 -8.14 -23.57 -2.89
CA TRP A 106 -7.36 -22.38 -2.54
C TRP A 106 -6.25 -22.12 -3.55
N VAL A 107 -6.15 -20.87 -4.00
CA VAL A 107 -5.05 -20.40 -4.86
C VAL A 107 -4.51 -19.08 -4.31
N THR A 108 -3.19 -18.98 -4.16
CA THR A 108 -2.50 -17.73 -3.83
C THR A 108 -2.06 -17.03 -5.10
N TYR A 109 -2.46 -15.77 -5.26
CA TYR A 109 -2.11 -14.90 -6.36
C TYR A 109 -1.22 -13.76 -5.85
N TRP A 110 -0.03 -13.62 -6.46
CA TRP A 110 0.83 -12.47 -6.25
C TRP A 110 0.47 -11.41 -7.28
N LEU A 111 0.20 -10.20 -6.82
CA LEU A 111 -0.29 -9.07 -7.63
C LEU A 111 0.79 -7.99 -7.87
N VAL A 112 1.96 -8.16 -7.26
CA VAL A 112 3.10 -7.23 -7.34
C VAL A 112 4.36 -8.05 -7.54
N ASP A 113 5.27 -7.58 -8.39
CA ASP A 113 6.61 -8.16 -8.55
C ASP A 113 7.44 -7.94 -7.28
N GLN A 114 8.23 -8.94 -6.88
CA GLN A 114 9.13 -8.86 -5.74
C GLN A 114 10.25 -7.81 -5.94
N SER A 115 10.52 -7.39 -7.18
CA SER A 115 11.48 -6.31 -7.48
C SER A 115 10.93 -4.90 -7.24
N ALA A 116 9.67 -4.76 -6.81
CA ALA A 116 9.04 -3.46 -6.60
C ALA A 116 9.69 -2.67 -5.43
N GLY A 117 10.03 -1.40 -5.69
CA GLY A 117 10.56 -0.49 -4.68
C GLY A 117 9.47 0.16 -3.84
N TYR A 118 9.70 0.31 -2.53
CA TYR A 118 8.77 0.95 -1.58
C TYR A 118 9.43 2.15 -0.91
N ALA A 119 8.66 3.20 -0.65
CA ALA A 119 9.12 4.44 -0.04
C ALA A 119 9.75 4.25 1.35
N ASN A 120 9.44 3.15 2.04
CA ASN A 120 10.08 2.78 3.31
C ASN A 120 11.58 2.47 3.18
N ASP A 121 12.04 2.10 1.98
CA ASP A 121 13.45 1.88 1.69
C ASP A 121 14.14 3.24 1.49
N PRO A 122 15.17 3.59 2.29
CA PRO A 122 15.89 4.83 2.14
C PRO A 122 16.42 5.08 0.72
N ALA A 123 16.85 4.04 0.00
CA ALA A 123 17.37 4.18 -1.36
C ALA A 123 16.26 4.53 -2.37
N VAL A 124 15.05 3.99 -2.16
CA VAL A 124 13.88 4.33 -2.98
C VAL A 124 13.41 5.74 -2.66
N TRP A 125 13.36 6.12 -1.38
CA TRP A 125 12.99 7.47 -0.97
C TRP A 125 13.97 8.53 -1.48
N GLN A 126 15.28 8.23 -1.45
CA GLN A 126 16.30 9.12 -1.98
C GLN A 126 16.06 9.39 -3.47
N ARG A 127 15.78 8.35 -4.26
CA ARG A 127 15.47 8.49 -5.69
C ARG A 127 14.23 9.34 -5.95
N ILE A 128 13.15 9.10 -5.19
CA ILE A 128 11.92 9.92 -5.26
C ILE A 128 12.25 11.38 -4.97
N THR A 129 13.05 11.63 -3.93
CA THR A 129 13.45 12.99 -3.52
C THR A 129 14.30 13.66 -4.60
N ASP A 130 15.24 12.95 -5.21
CA ASP A 130 16.11 13.51 -6.26
C ASP A 130 15.32 13.83 -7.54
N GLU A 131 14.38 12.96 -7.94
CA GLU A 131 13.47 13.22 -9.06
C GLU A 131 12.58 14.45 -8.80
N ASP A 132 12.02 14.56 -7.59
CA ASP A 132 11.15 15.66 -7.20
C ASP A 132 11.92 17.00 -7.13
N LEU A 133 13.13 16.99 -6.55
CA LEU A 133 14.01 18.18 -6.51
C LEU A 133 14.49 18.60 -7.90
N ALA A 134 14.67 17.67 -8.84
CA ALA A 134 15.02 18.02 -10.23
C ALA A 134 13.87 18.73 -10.95
N VAL A 135 12.63 18.31 -10.68
CA VAL A 135 11.43 18.98 -11.18
C VAL A 135 11.29 20.36 -10.55
N GLU A 136 11.43 20.47 -9.23
CA GLU A 136 11.37 21.74 -8.50
C GLU A 136 12.42 22.71 -9.02
N LYS A 137 13.69 22.28 -9.13
CA LYS A 137 14.77 23.10 -9.70
C LYS A 137 14.38 23.68 -11.06
N SER A 138 13.88 22.84 -11.96
CA SER A 138 13.47 23.26 -13.31
C SER A 138 12.29 24.25 -13.28
N ALA A 139 11.38 24.12 -12.32
CA ALA A 139 10.23 25.01 -12.15
C ALA A 139 10.65 26.36 -11.54
N THR A 140 11.48 26.32 -10.49
CA THR A 140 12.02 27.51 -9.82
C THR A 140 12.91 28.33 -10.76
N GLU A 141 13.75 27.68 -11.58
CA GLU A 141 14.57 28.35 -12.61
C GLU A 141 13.69 29.13 -13.60
N ARG A 142 12.62 28.51 -14.10
CA ARG A 142 11.67 29.17 -15.01
C ARG A 142 10.95 30.32 -14.32
N LEU A 143 10.49 30.12 -13.10
CA LEU A 143 9.79 31.14 -12.33
C LEU A 143 10.67 32.38 -12.08
N HIS A 144 11.94 32.17 -11.73
CA HIS A 144 12.91 33.25 -11.53
C HIS A 144 13.06 34.10 -12.79
N HIS A 145 13.23 33.45 -13.94
CA HIS A 145 13.34 34.12 -15.24
C HIS A 145 12.03 34.85 -15.63
N ASP A 146 10.89 34.18 -15.51
CA ASP A 146 9.58 34.72 -15.92
C ASP A 146 9.16 35.93 -15.07
N MET A 147 9.48 35.90 -13.77
CA MET A 147 9.23 37.01 -12.85
C MET A 147 10.31 38.10 -12.93
N ARG A 148 11.37 37.90 -13.71
CA ARG A 148 12.52 38.81 -13.83
C ARG A 148 13.10 39.19 -12.47
N LEU A 149 13.26 38.19 -11.59
CA LEU A 149 13.83 38.40 -10.27
C LEU A 149 15.27 38.92 -10.40
N THR A 150 15.62 39.87 -9.54
CA THR A 150 16.96 40.49 -9.54
C THR A 150 17.92 39.84 -8.55
N SER A 151 17.44 38.88 -7.76
CA SER A 151 18.28 38.07 -6.85
C SER A 151 19.21 37.17 -7.66
N ASP A 152 20.34 36.79 -7.07
CA ASP A 152 21.23 35.80 -7.66
C ASP A 152 20.46 34.47 -7.86
N LEU A 153 20.54 33.91 -9.06
CA LEU A 153 19.81 32.70 -9.41
C LEU A 153 20.31 31.50 -8.62
N THR A 154 21.62 31.37 -8.41
CA THR A 154 22.20 30.22 -7.71
C THR A 154 21.80 30.24 -6.23
N GLU A 155 21.95 31.37 -5.55
CA GLU A 155 21.53 31.52 -4.16
C GLU A 155 20.02 31.28 -3.99
N TYR A 156 19.20 31.83 -4.89
CA TYR A 156 17.75 31.63 -4.87
C TYR A 156 17.36 30.15 -5.05
N LEU A 157 17.97 29.45 -6.00
CA LEU A 157 17.71 28.02 -6.21
C LEU A 157 18.14 27.19 -5.01
N ASP A 158 19.30 27.47 -4.43
CA ASP A 158 19.79 26.73 -3.27
C ASP A 158 18.86 26.89 -2.07
N GLU A 159 18.35 28.10 -1.81
CA GLU A 159 17.36 28.35 -0.76
C GLU A 159 16.04 27.60 -1.00
N CYS A 160 15.48 27.69 -2.21
CA CYS A 160 14.23 26.99 -2.56
C CYS A 160 14.38 25.47 -2.44
N LEU A 161 15.47 24.90 -2.98
CA LEU A 161 15.72 23.47 -2.93
C LEU A 161 16.01 22.97 -1.51
N ALA A 162 16.67 23.77 -0.66
CA ALA A 162 16.87 23.46 0.75
C ALA A 162 15.53 23.39 1.50
N GLN A 163 14.67 24.40 1.32
CA GLN A 163 13.33 24.42 1.93
C GLN A 163 12.48 23.23 1.48
N HIS A 164 12.51 22.91 0.18
CA HIS A 164 11.76 21.79 -0.36
C HIS A 164 12.26 20.45 0.14
N ARG A 165 13.58 20.27 0.24
CA ARG A 165 14.19 19.07 0.84
C ARG A 165 13.76 18.88 2.29
N ASP A 166 13.74 19.96 3.09
CA ASP A 166 13.28 19.90 4.48
C ASP A 166 11.80 19.53 4.58
N PHE A 167 10.96 20.09 3.71
CA PHE A 167 9.55 19.74 3.60
C PHE A 167 9.35 18.25 3.31
N LEU A 168 10.05 17.72 2.30
CA LEU A 168 10.03 16.30 1.95
C LEU A 168 10.52 15.41 3.10
N ALA A 169 11.57 15.81 3.81
CA ALA A 169 12.10 15.08 4.96
C ALA A 169 11.10 15.01 6.13
N VAL A 170 10.38 16.10 6.41
CA VAL A 170 9.31 16.11 7.42
C VAL A 170 8.16 15.20 7.01
N ALA A 171 7.69 15.31 5.76
CA ALA A 171 6.63 14.46 5.21
C ALA A 171 7.02 12.98 5.26
N TYR A 172 8.27 12.65 4.89
CA TYR A 172 8.81 11.30 4.94
C TYR A 172 8.77 10.71 6.35
N ARG A 173 9.29 11.45 7.35
CA ARG A 173 9.30 11.01 8.75
C ARG A 173 7.89 10.74 9.26
N ARG A 174 6.94 11.63 8.96
CA ARG A 174 5.52 11.45 9.34
C ARG A 174 4.96 10.17 8.73
N ARG A 175 5.15 9.96 7.43
CA ARG A 175 4.61 8.77 6.73
C ARG A 175 5.26 7.48 7.18
N CYS A 176 6.58 7.46 7.40
CA CYS A 176 7.29 6.33 8.01
C CYS A 176 6.73 5.98 9.39
N ALA A 177 6.44 6.98 10.23
CA ALA A 177 5.85 6.74 11.55
C ALA A 177 4.42 6.17 11.44
N GLU A 178 3.59 6.70 10.54
CA GLU A 178 2.25 6.13 10.28
C GLU A 178 2.32 4.70 9.78
N ASP A 179 3.20 4.42 8.82
CA ASP A 179 3.34 3.09 8.21
C ASP A 179 3.89 2.07 9.21
N ARG A 180 4.76 2.50 10.14
CA ARG A 180 5.20 1.67 11.27
C ARG A 180 4.07 1.34 12.24
N LYS A 181 3.16 2.28 12.52
CA LYS A 181 1.97 2.00 13.35
C LYS A 181 1.09 0.94 12.70
N ILE A 182 0.91 1.01 11.38
CA ILE A 182 0.16 0.01 10.62
C ILE A 182 0.85 -1.36 10.72
N LEU A 183 2.16 -1.43 10.54
CA LEU A 183 2.94 -2.66 10.73
C LEU A 183 2.69 -3.30 12.10
N THR A 184 2.90 -2.54 13.17
CA THR A 184 2.71 -3.01 14.55
C THR A 184 1.28 -3.50 14.79
N TRP A 185 0.28 -2.81 14.24
CA TRP A 185 -1.11 -3.26 14.31
C TRP A 185 -1.38 -4.54 13.52
N LEU A 186 -0.88 -4.67 12.29
CA LEU A 186 -1.02 -5.88 11.49
C LEU A 186 -0.37 -7.10 12.15
N LYS A 187 0.67 -6.90 12.98
CA LYS A 187 1.26 -7.93 13.82
C LYS A 187 0.46 -8.25 15.09
N GLY A 188 -0.50 -7.41 15.48
CA GLY A 188 -1.27 -7.55 16.71
C GLY A 188 -0.53 -7.08 17.97
N GLU A 189 0.58 -6.34 17.80
CA GLU A 189 1.39 -5.82 18.91
C GLU A 189 0.72 -4.60 19.57
N THR A 190 -0.24 -3.97 18.89
CA THR A 190 -1.06 -2.87 19.43
C THR A 190 -2.54 -3.23 19.37
N PRO A 191 -3.35 -2.76 20.35
CA PRO A 191 -4.80 -2.86 20.26
C PRO A 191 -5.30 -2.21 18.95
N PRO A 192 -6.47 -2.63 18.42
CA PRO A 192 -6.98 -2.10 17.17
C PRO A 192 -6.96 -0.57 17.22
N PRO A 193 -6.33 0.11 16.24
CA PRO A 193 -6.38 1.53 16.16
C PRO A 193 -7.85 1.91 16.05
N LEU A 194 -8.39 2.45 17.14
CA LEU A 194 -9.27 3.59 16.99
C LEU A 194 -8.38 4.59 16.27
N PHE A 195 -8.44 4.61 14.93
CA PHE A 195 -7.98 5.74 14.16
C PHE A 195 -8.83 6.88 14.71
N ALA A 196 -8.32 7.54 15.75
CA ALA A 196 -8.81 8.82 16.18
C ALA A 196 -8.82 9.61 14.88
N PHE A 197 -10.01 9.88 14.38
CA PHE A 197 -10.21 10.92 13.38
C PHE A 197 -9.62 12.15 14.04
N VAL A 198 -8.32 12.39 13.78
CA VAL A 198 -7.71 13.67 14.01
C VAL A 198 -8.42 14.53 12.97
N GLN A 199 -9.56 15.06 13.38
CA GLN A 199 -10.05 16.34 12.92
C GLN A 199 -8.93 17.33 13.23
N GLU A 200 -7.93 17.38 12.36
CA GLU A 200 -7.29 18.65 12.03
C GLU A 200 -8.33 19.39 11.17
N ALA A 201 -9.34 19.91 11.85
CA ALA A 201 -10.28 20.86 11.30
C ALA A 201 -9.81 22.25 11.71
N ALA A 202 -9.29 22.96 10.70
CA ALA A 202 -9.14 24.40 10.55
C ALA A 202 -8.26 25.16 11.55
#